data_AF-A0A2V7XZ04-F1
#
_entry.id   AF-A0A2V7XZ04-F1
#
_cell.length_a   1.000
_cell.length_b   1.000
_cell.length_c   1.000
_cell.angle_alpha   90.00
_cell.angle_beta   90.00
_cell.angle_gamma   90.00
#
_symmetry.space_group_name_H-M   'P 1'
#
loop_
_entity.id
_entity.type
_entity.pdbx_description
1 polymer ?
#
loop_
_entity_poly.entity_id
_entity_poly.type
_entity_poly.pdbx_seq_one_letter_code
_entity_poly.pdbx_strand_id
1 'polypeptide(L)'
;RVARQSCDPVGAVQRIFEEAGGLMRQSHCSGGCFFGNLAQETSDRDETIRQKVAEHLQAWTAELAAFLERWRRAGYFRDGFQPQVAAQAILSLLEGALLFSKASKSPDPVESAKHLAVAYLEATRAMGAGLRRDALETT
;
A
#
# COMPACT_ATOMS: atom_id res chain seq x y z
N ARG A 1 28.02 -4.40 -0.58
CA ARG A 1 27.19 -3.51 0.30
C ARG A 1 25.83 -3.23 -0.36
N VAL A 2 25.17 -4.27 -0.88
CA VAL A 2 23.95 -4.23 -1.69
C VAL A 2 23.06 -5.34 -1.14
N ALA A 3 22.10 -5.02 -0.26
CA ALA A 3 21.00 -5.89 0.22
C ALA A 3 20.25 -5.32 1.45
N ARG A 4 20.02 -4.00 1.53
CA ARG A 4 19.14 -3.43 2.59
C ARG A 4 18.08 -2.45 2.10
N GLN A 5 18.12 -2.03 0.84
CA GLN A 5 17.12 -1.13 0.24
C GLN A 5 15.78 -1.82 -0.05
N SER A 6 15.73 -3.16 -0.01
CA SER A 6 14.54 -3.92 -0.41
C SER A 6 13.65 -4.37 0.75
N CYS A 7 13.96 -4.09 2.02
CA CYS A 7 13.16 -4.59 3.14
C CYS A 7 12.54 -3.52 4.03
N ASP A 8 12.86 -2.24 3.83
CA ASP A 8 12.30 -1.17 4.66
C ASP A 8 10.89 -0.74 4.19
N PRO A 9 10.13 -0.01 5.03
CA PRO A 9 8.75 0.35 4.72
C PRO A 9 8.56 1.15 3.45
N VAL A 10 9.46 2.10 3.18
CA VAL A 10 9.38 2.96 2.00
C VAL A 10 9.60 2.13 0.75
N GLY A 11 10.65 1.32 0.71
CA GLY A 11 10.97 0.46 -0.43
C GLY A 11 9.89 -0.62 -0.65
N ALA A 12 9.30 -1.16 0.41
CA ALA A 12 8.20 -2.12 0.29
C ALA A 12 6.95 -1.49 -0.35
N VAL A 13 6.53 -0.32 0.12
CA VAL A 13 5.36 0.38 -0.45
C VAL A 13 5.65 0.85 -1.87
N GLN A 14 6.85 1.37 -2.14
CA GLN A 14 7.26 1.76 -3.50
C GLN A 14 7.09 0.59 -4.48
N ARG A 15 7.53 -0.61 -4.11
CA ARG A 15 7.39 -1.80 -4.97
C ARG A 15 5.94 -2.17 -5.25
N ILE A 16 5.05 -2.10 -4.27
CA ILE A 16 3.61 -2.37 -4.48
C ILE A 16 3.07 -1.50 -5.62
N PHE A 17 3.39 -0.21 -5.62
CA PHE A 17 2.95 0.69 -6.69
C PHE A 17 3.69 0.44 -8.01
N GLU A 18 4.99 0.12 -8.00
CA GLU A 18 5.75 -0.18 -9.22
C GLU A 18 5.23 -1.45 -9.92
N GLU A 19 4.90 -2.48 -9.14
CA GLU A 19 4.28 -3.71 -9.62
C GLU A 19 2.89 -3.41 -10.21
N ALA A 20 2.06 -2.64 -9.51
CA ALA A 20 0.75 -2.21 -10.00
C ALA A 20 0.85 -1.39 -11.30
N GLY A 21 1.79 -0.44 -11.37
CA GLY A 21 2.03 0.37 -12.57
C GLY A 21 2.56 -0.48 -13.73
N GLY A 22 3.41 -1.47 -13.44
CA GLY A 22 3.89 -2.45 -14.39
C GLY A 22 2.74 -3.27 -14.99
N LEU A 23 1.84 -3.78 -14.15
CA LEU A 23 0.64 -4.50 -14.58
C LEU A 23 -0.26 -3.64 -15.45
N MET A 24 -0.52 -2.39 -15.06
CA MET A 24 -1.32 -1.46 -15.86
C MET A 24 -0.68 -1.16 -17.21
N ARG A 25 0.65 -1.03 -17.29
CA ARG A 25 1.34 -0.87 -18.59
C ARG A 25 1.19 -2.10 -19.47
N GLN A 26 1.40 -3.29 -18.90
CA GLN A 26 1.30 -4.56 -19.62
C GLN A 26 -0.12 -4.84 -20.14
N SER A 27 -1.14 -4.45 -19.40
CA SER A 27 -2.55 -4.65 -19.75
C SER A 27 -3.14 -3.52 -20.61
N HIS A 28 -2.34 -2.57 -21.08
CA HIS A 28 -2.83 -1.35 -21.75
C HIS A 28 -3.89 -0.62 -20.91
N CYS A 29 -3.64 -0.52 -19.60
CA CYS A 29 -4.52 0.07 -18.60
C CYS A 29 -5.93 -0.54 -18.62
N SER A 30 -5.99 -1.86 -18.72
CA SER A 30 -7.21 -2.65 -18.68
C SER A 30 -7.17 -3.62 -17.49
N GLY A 31 -8.34 -4.12 -17.07
CA GLY A 31 -8.45 -4.95 -15.87
C GLY A 31 -8.59 -4.13 -14.59
N GLY A 32 -7.59 -3.34 -14.19
CA GLY A 32 -7.60 -2.67 -12.87
C GLY A 32 -7.55 -3.69 -11.71
N CYS A 33 -7.96 -3.29 -10.49
CA CYS A 33 -8.07 -4.24 -9.38
C CYS A 33 -9.33 -5.10 -9.50
N PHE A 34 -9.18 -6.42 -9.37
CA PHE A 34 -10.31 -7.36 -9.38
C PHE A 34 -11.32 -7.06 -8.27
N PHE A 35 -10.85 -6.99 -7.01
CA PHE A 35 -11.71 -6.71 -5.86
C PHE A 35 -12.28 -5.29 -5.91
N GLY A 36 -11.50 -4.31 -6.37
CA GLY A 36 -11.96 -2.94 -6.57
C GLY A 36 -13.12 -2.84 -7.57
N ASN A 37 -13.01 -3.50 -8.73
CA ASN A 37 -14.10 -3.54 -9.70
C ASN A 37 -15.34 -4.25 -9.14
N LEU A 38 -15.15 -5.40 -8.49
CA LEU A 38 -16.24 -6.15 -7.90
C LEU A 38 -16.95 -5.31 -6.82
N ALA A 39 -16.19 -4.58 -6.01
CA ALA A 39 -16.74 -3.64 -5.03
C ALA A 39 -17.69 -2.63 -5.70
N GLN A 40 -17.27 -2.03 -6.82
CA GLN A 40 -18.03 -0.98 -7.52
C GLN A 40 -19.27 -1.52 -8.26
N GLU A 41 -19.21 -2.75 -8.78
CA GLU A 41 -20.28 -3.30 -9.62
C GLU A 41 -21.36 -4.04 -8.81
N THR A 42 -20.99 -4.71 -7.72
CA THR A 42 -21.89 -5.67 -7.05
C THR A 42 -22.23 -5.33 -5.61
N SER A 43 -21.49 -4.46 -4.93
CA SER A 43 -21.67 -4.23 -3.48
C SER A 43 -23.07 -3.74 -3.09
N ASP A 44 -23.72 -2.97 -3.96
CA ASP A 44 -25.06 -2.42 -3.70
C ASP A 44 -26.19 -3.43 -4.01
N ARG A 45 -25.85 -4.60 -4.57
CA ARG A 45 -26.83 -5.57 -5.10
C ARG A 45 -26.64 -6.98 -4.52
N ASP A 46 -25.45 -7.32 -4.07
CA ASP A 46 -25.12 -8.63 -3.51
C ASP A 46 -24.32 -8.46 -2.21
N GLU A 47 -25.01 -8.64 -1.10
CA GLU A 47 -24.45 -8.51 0.24
C GLU A 47 -23.37 -9.56 0.55
N THR A 48 -23.50 -10.77 -0.03
CA THR A 48 -22.51 -11.84 0.17
C THR A 48 -21.20 -11.48 -0.52
N ILE A 49 -21.28 -10.94 -1.74
CA ILE A 49 -20.09 -10.48 -2.46
C ILE A 49 -19.50 -9.25 -1.77
N ARG A 50 -20.32 -8.28 -1.36
CA ARG A 50 -19.88 -7.09 -0.60
C ARG A 50 -19.04 -7.48 0.62
N GLN A 51 -19.54 -8.43 1.43
CA GLN A 51 -18.86 -8.89 2.63
C GLN A 51 -17.50 -9.53 2.31
N LYS A 52 -17.44 -10.43 1.33
CA LYS A 52 -16.17 -11.07 0.91
C LYS A 52 -15.13 -10.07 0.40
N VAL A 53 -15.58 -9.07 -0.36
CA VAL A 53 -14.70 -7.99 -0.83
C VAL A 53 -14.20 -7.15 0.35
N ALA A 54 -15.09 -6.79 1.28
CA ALA A 54 -14.72 -6.03 2.48
C ALA A 54 -13.72 -6.81 3.35
N GLU A 55 -13.95 -8.09 3.58
CA GLU A 55 -13.05 -8.98 4.32
C GLU A 55 -11.67 -9.05 3.67
N HIS A 56 -11.61 -9.18 2.34
CA HIS A 56 -10.35 -9.21 1.62
C HIS A 56 -9.57 -7.89 1.75
N LEU A 57 -10.23 -6.75 1.52
CA LEU A 57 -9.59 -5.43 1.65
C LEU A 57 -9.14 -5.14 3.10
N GLN A 58 -9.92 -5.60 4.09
CA GLN A 58 -9.55 -5.52 5.50
C GLN A 58 -8.32 -6.38 5.83
N ALA A 59 -8.27 -7.62 5.33
CA ALA A 59 -7.12 -8.51 5.51
C ALA A 59 -5.86 -7.90 4.90
N TRP A 60 -5.95 -7.40 3.66
CA TRP A 60 -4.80 -6.76 3.00
C TRP A 60 -4.33 -5.51 3.74
N THR A 61 -5.26 -4.70 4.26
CA THR A 61 -4.95 -3.55 5.11
C THR A 61 -4.25 -3.98 6.40
N ALA A 62 -4.75 -5.02 7.06
CA ALA A 62 -4.18 -5.53 8.30
C ALA A 62 -2.75 -6.07 8.10
N GLU A 63 -2.48 -6.74 6.99
CA GLU A 63 -1.14 -7.23 6.64
C GLU A 63 -0.14 -6.06 6.49
N LEU A 64 -0.49 -5.03 5.72
CA LEU A 64 0.35 -3.85 5.57
C LEU A 64 0.52 -3.10 6.89
N ALA A 65 -0.55 -2.95 7.68
CA ALA A 65 -0.49 -2.32 9.00
C ALA A 65 0.42 -3.07 9.97
N ALA A 66 0.33 -4.40 10.01
CA ALA A 66 1.19 -5.24 10.83
C ALA A 66 2.66 -5.11 10.43
N PHE A 67 2.95 -5.06 9.12
CA PHE A 67 4.28 -4.79 8.62
C PHE A 67 4.79 -3.41 9.09
N LEU A 68 4.02 -2.35 8.88
CA LEU A 68 4.38 -0.99 9.31
C LEU A 68 4.57 -0.88 10.84
N GLU A 69 3.77 -1.60 11.63
CA GLU A 69 3.87 -1.65 13.10
C GLU A 69 5.18 -2.27 13.58
N ARG A 70 5.69 -3.34 12.92
CA ARG A 70 7.01 -3.91 13.25
C ARG A 70 8.12 -2.87 13.11
N TRP A 71 8.07 -2.07 12.05
CA TRP A 71 9.04 -1.01 11.81
C TRP A 71 8.87 0.19 12.75
N ARG A 72 7.62 0.53 13.13
CA ARG A 72 7.36 1.52 14.18
C ARG A 72 7.99 1.09 15.51
N ARG A 73 7.81 -0.18 15.92
CA ARG A 73 8.43 -0.73 17.15
C ARG A 73 9.95 -0.73 17.08
N ALA A 74 10.52 -0.99 15.89
CA ALA A 74 11.95 -0.89 15.63
C ALA A 74 12.51 0.54 15.62
N GLY A 75 11.66 1.56 15.74
CA GLY A 75 12.06 2.97 15.78
C GLY A 75 12.29 3.60 14.41
N TYR A 76 11.76 3.00 13.33
CA TYR A 76 11.88 3.56 11.98
C TYR A 76 11.01 4.82 11.80
N PHE A 77 9.84 4.85 12.42
CA PHE A 77 8.88 5.96 12.34
C PHE A 77 8.89 6.81 13.61
N ARG A 78 8.55 8.09 13.45
CA ARG A 78 8.39 9.06 14.55
C ARG A 78 7.28 8.66 15.51
N ASP A 79 7.36 9.18 16.73
CA ASP A 79 6.29 9.04 17.71
C ASP A 79 4.96 9.58 17.15
N GLY A 80 3.89 8.85 17.42
CA GLY A 80 2.55 9.16 16.90
C GLY A 80 2.26 8.65 15.48
N PHE A 81 3.21 8.01 14.78
CA PHE A 81 2.90 7.29 13.54
C PHE A 81 1.83 6.22 13.80
N GLN A 82 0.77 6.20 12.97
CA GLN A 82 -0.39 5.33 13.11
C GLN A 82 -0.40 4.29 11.96
N PRO A 83 0.14 3.07 12.16
CA PRO A 83 0.29 2.09 11.08
C PRO A 83 -1.01 1.70 10.40
N GLN A 84 -2.10 1.54 11.18
CA GLN A 84 -3.40 1.17 10.64
C GLN A 84 -3.96 2.25 9.70
N VAL A 85 -3.84 3.52 10.11
CA VAL A 85 -4.31 4.67 9.30
C VAL A 85 -3.46 4.80 8.03
N ALA A 86 -2.14 4.67 8.16
CA ALA A 86 -1.23 4.70 7.02
C ALA A 86 -1.53 3.58 6.02
N ALA A 87 -1.68 2.34 6.48
CA ALA A 87 -1.99 1.20 5.63
C ALA A 87 -3.30 1.38 4.87
N GLN A 88 -4.37 1.76 5.57
CA GLN A 88 -5.68 2.02 4.95
C GLN A 88 -5.57 3.12 3.89
N ALA A 89 -4.89 4.24 4.19
CA ALA A 89 -4.74 5.35 3.26
C ALA A 89 -3.92 4.96 2.02
N ILE A 90 -2.82 4.22 2.20
CA ILE A 90 -1.95 3.78 1.11
C ILE A 90 -2.69 2.83 0.16
N LEU A 91 -3.42 1.84 0.69
CA LEU A 91 -4.21 0.94 -0.16
C LEU A 91 -5.37 1.68 -0.84
N SER A 92 -6.02 2.62 -0.15
CA SER A 92 -7.05 3.46 -0.77
C SER A 92 -6.50 4.31 -1.93
N LEU A 93 -5.27 4.85 -1.78
CA LEU A 93 -4.57 5.56 -2.85
C LEU A 93 -4.27 4.64 -4.04
N LEU A 94 -3.82 3.42 -3.78
CA LEU A 94 -3.54 2.43 -4.82
C LEU A 94 -4.81 2.06 -5.61
N GLU A 95 -5.89 1.71 -4.92
CA GLU A 95 -7.17 1.37 -5.55
C GLU A 95 -7.72 2.52 -6.39
N GLY A 96 -7.67 3.75 -5.85
CA GLY A 96 -8.03 4.95 -6.60
C GLY A 96 -7.16 5.14 -7.84
N ALA A 97 -5.85 4.96 -7.72
CA ALA A 97 -4.93 5.11 -8.85
C ALA A 97 -5.17 4.07 -9.96
N LEU A 98 -5.48 2.81 -9.60
CA LEU A 98 -5.85 1.78 -10.56
C LEU A 98 -7.15 2.13 -11.30
N LEU A 99 -8.14 2.65 -10.57
CA LEU A 99 -9.39 3.15 -11.16
C LEU A 99 -9.13 4.30 -12.14
N PHE A 100 -8.41 5.34 -11.71
CA PHE A 100 -8.08 6.48 -12.58
C PHE A 100 -7.30 6.04 -13.81
N SER A 101 -6.34 5.12 -13.65
CA SER A 101 -5.52 4.63 -14.75
C SER A 101 -6.36 3.86 -15.78
N LYS A 102 -7.32 3.04 -15.32
CA LYS A 102 -8.28 2.34 -16.18
C LYS A 102 -9.15 3.32 -16.97
N ALA A 103 -9.62 4.39 -16.32
CA ALA A 103 -10.49 5.39 -16.91
C ALA A 103 -9.76 6.31 -17.91
N SER A 104 -8.55 6.77 -17.56
CA SER A 104 -7.77 7.69 -18.40
C SER A 104 -6.91 6.99 -19.45
N LYS A 105 -6.79 5.66 -19.38
CA LYS A 105 -5.88 4.86 -20.21
C LYS A 105 -4.43 5.31 -20.12
N SER A 106 -4.01 5.72 -18.92
CA SER A 106 -2.64 6.09 -18.60
C SER A 106 -2.20 5.46 -17.27
N PRO A 107 -0.95 4.99 -17.12
CA PRO A 107 -0.42 4.49 -15.86
C PRO A 107 0.01 5.61 -14.89
N ASP A 108 0.03 6.87 -15.33
CA ASP A 108 0.53 8.02 -14.56
C ASP A 108 -0.15 8.23 -13.19
N PRO A 109 -1.45 7.93 -13.01
CA PRO A 109 -2.08 8.00 -11.69
C PRO A 109 -1.40 7.08 -10.66
N VAL A 110 -0.92 5.89 -11.08
CA VAL A 110 -0.18 4.97 -10.18
C VAL A 110 1.16 5.59 -9.77
N GLU A 111 1.89 6.19 -10.71
CA GLU A 111 3.16 6.86 -10.40
C GLU A 111 2.97 8.06 -9.47
N SER A 112 1.89 8.83 -9.66
CA SER A 112 1.54 9.96 -8.79
C SER A 112 1.19 9.51 -7.38
N ALA A 113 0.37 8.45 -7.26
CA ALA A 113 0.02 7.87 -5.96
C ALA A 113 1.24 7.27 -5.24
N LYS A 114 2.14 6.61 -5.98
CA LYS A 114 3.43 6.13 -5.46
C LYS A 114 4.24 7.26 -4.83
N HIS A 115 4.42 8.37 -5.56
CA HIS A 115 5.20 9.51 -5.05
C HIS A 115 4.62 10.06 -3.75
N LEU A 116 3.30 10.18 -3.64
CA LEU A 116 2.65 10.66 -2.42
C LEU A 116 2.81 9.67 -1.26
N ALA A 117 2.60 8.38 -1.50
CA ALA A 117 2.74 7.34 -0.47
C ALA A 117 4.19 7.26 0.05
N VAL A 118 5.17 7.30 -0.84
CA VAL A 118 6.60 7.34 -0.50
C VAL A 118 6.94 8.60 0.28
N ALA A 119 6.54 9.79 -0.22
CA ALA A 119 6.81 11.05 0.46
C ALA A 119 6.20 11.10 1.87
N TYR A 120 4.98 10.56 2.04
CA TYR A 120 4.34 10.44 3.34
C TYR A 120 5.17 9.59 4.31
N LEU A 121 5.60 8.39 3.89
CA LEU A 121 6.38 7.50 4.75
C LEU A 121 7.78 8.05 5.06
N GLU A 122 8.41 8.72 4.11
CA GLU A 122 9.69 9.41 4.34
C GLU A 122 9.54 10.55 5.35
N ALA A 123 8.48 11.36 5.23
CA ALA A 123 8.19 12.46 6.15
C ALA A 123 7.83 12.00 7.57
N THR A 124 7.45 10.74 7.76
CA THR A 124 7.16 10.17 9.08
C THR A 124 8.33 9.40 9.68
N ARG A 125 9.51 9.38 9.06
CA ARG A 125 10.70 8.75 9.64
C ARG A 125 11.16 9.43 10.92
N ALA A 126 11.67 8.64 11.85
CA ALA A 126 12.29 9.17 13.06
C ALA A 126 13.62 9.87 12.70
N MET A 127 13.84 11.06 13.25
CA MET A 127 15.13 11.75 13.14
C MET A 127 16.11 11.19 14.19
N GLY A 128 17.24 10.63 13.76
CA GLY A 128 18.39 10.37 14.64
C GLY A 128 18.34 9.14 15.55
N ALA A 129 17.38 8.22 15.42
CA ALA A 129 17.35 6.96 16.17
C ALA A 129 17.85 5.78 15.32
N GLY A 130 18.88 5.07 15.78
CA GLY A 130 19.32 3.82 15.14
C GLY A 130 18.25 2.75 15.24
N LEU A 131 17.98 2.02 14.14
CA LEU A 131 17.00 0.92 14.14
C LEU A 131 17.32 -0.10 15.24
N ARG A 132 16.34 -0.40 16.10
CA ARG A 132 16.42 -1.49 17.07
C ARG A 132 16.30 -2.82 16.32
N ARG A 133 17.43 -3.53 16.17
CA ARG A 133 17.52 -4.78 15.37
C ARG A 133 16.69 -5.91 15.97
N ASP A 134 16.64 -5.99 17.29
CA ASP A 134 15.95 -7.04 18.06
C ASP A 134 14.43 -7.06 17.78
N ALA A 135 13.86 -5.95 17.29
CA ALA A 135 12.44 -5.82 16.97
C ALA A 135 12.05 -6.33 15.56
N LEU A 136 13.01 -6.63 14.69
CA LEU A 136 12.76 -7.05 13.30
C LEU A 136 12.87 -8.57 13.09
N GLU A 137 13.36 -9.33 14.08
CA GLU A 137 13.61 -10.78 13.98
C GLU A 137 12.55 -11.63 14.70
N THR A 138 11.55 -11.01 15.36
CA THR A 138 10.50 -11.74 16.06
C THR A 138 9.20 -11.82 15.22
N THR A 139 8.91 -13.05 14.78
CA THR A 139 7.68 -13.58 14.14
C THR A 139 7.54 -13.41 12.63
#